data_AF-A0A0P7X115-F1
#
_entry.id   AF-A0A0P7X115-F1
#
_cell.length_a   1.000
_cell.length_b   1.000
_cell.length_c   1.000
_cell.angle_alpha   90.00
_cell.angle_beta   90.00
_cell.angle_gamma   90.00
#
_symmetry.space_group_name_H-M   'P 1'
#
loop_
_entity.id
_entity.type
_entity.pdbx_description
1 polymer ?
#
loop_
_entity_poly.entity_id
_entity_poly.type
_entity_poly.pdbx_seq_one_letter_code
_entity_poly.pdbx_strand_id
1 'polypeptide(L)'
;MALPALADTPERAAMLVQAMRDNGCAMNGNEADATLPALGLTPDEVQVSISVLYPAGLVVPSEDDGNALSLAPQLCDADEEQSQALIAEAFDVAPTIEPWAPDVTPAQGGALIGALRDNDCALTETQAGQALPELGLGMAASRDAVAVLTEAGIVGLNDDRSLLRLDDAICAADAEDDESVMARALAGLDLFLPRPASAAPLPLIQGLGRDGVSALIALNAELNGCAVTLAGAETEAMLADFVIDQAAMFHDFGPEWPEPARAETARLVAGVLDDPGPDFDRSGDTLTLTHCTP
;
A
#
# COMPACT_ATOMS: atom_id res chain seq x y z
N MET A 1 7.48 6.64 -9.49
CA MET A 1 6.50 7.66 -9.90
C MET A 1 5.73 8.00 -8.64
N ALA A 2 5.69 9.27 -8.22
CA ALA A 2 5.01 9.68 -7.00
C ALA A 2 3.49 9.68 -7.25
N LEU A 3 2.73 8.88 -6.49
CA LEU A 3 1.28 9.12 -6.35
C LEU A 3 1.13 10.46 -5.62
N PRO A 4 0.31 11.40 -6.11
CA PRO A 4 0.23 12.70 -5.48
C PRO A 4 -0.56 12.57 -4.18
N ALA A 5 0.01 13.11 -3.10
CA ALA A 5 -0.63 13.37 -1.80
C ALA A 5 -1.88 14.28 -1.87
N LEU A 6 -2.47 14.49 -3.06
CA LEU A 6 -3.66 15.28 -3.31
C LEU A 6 -4.93 14.43 -3.34
N ALA A 7 -4.83 13.10 -3.40
CA ALA A 7 -5.97 12.19 -3.46
C ALA A 7 -6.88 12.27 -2.21
N ASP A 8 -6.31 12.65 -1.07
CA ASP A 8 -6.94 12.54 0.25
C ASP A 8 -7.22 13.92 0.85
N THR A 9 -7.81 14.82 0.08
CA THR A 9 -8.05 16.21 0.51
C THR A 9 -9.55 16.52 0.64
N PRO A 10 -9.95 17.37 1.60
CA PRO A 10 -11.32 17.88 1.70
C PRO A 10 -11.83 18.48 0.39
N GLU A 11 -10.96 19.11 -0.40
CA GLU A 11 -11.30 19.70 -1.69
C GLU A 11 -11.72 18.65 -2.72
N ARG A 12 -11.05 17.48 -2.78
CA ARG A 12 -11.44 16.39 -3.68
C ARG A 12 -12.75 15.77 -3.25
N ALA A 13 -12.95 15.57 -1.95
CA ALA A 13 -14.23 15.10 -1.41
C ALA A 13 -15.37 16.10 -1.70
N ALA A 14 -15.11 17.41 -1.66
CA ALA A 14 -16.11 18.42 -2.04
C ALA A 14 -16.54 18.30 -3.52
N MET A 15 -15.62 17.95 -4.43
CA MET A 15 -15.97 17.68 -5.83
C MET A 15 -16.90 16.46 -5.96
N LEU A 16 -16.63 15.38 -5.22
CA LEU A 16 -17.51 14.21 -5.17
C LEU A 16 -18.90 14.58 -4.63
N VAL A 17 -18.95 15.31 -3.51
CA VAL A 17 -20.21 15.76 -2.91
C VAL A 17 -21.02 16.62 -3.88
N GLN A 18 -20.36 17.53 -4.61
CA GLN A 18 -21.04 18.32 -5.63
C GLN A 18 -21.60 17.44 -6.76
N ALA A 19 -20.83 16.47 -7.25
CA ALA A 19 -21.32 15.53 -8.27
C ALA A 19 -22.53 14.72 -7.79
N MET A 20 -22.53 14.29 -6.52
CA MET A 20 -23.68 13.60 -5.93
C MET A 20 -24.90 14.52 -5.81
N ARG A 21 -24.72 15.80 -5.44
CA ARG A 21 -25.82 16.79 -5.42
C ARG A 21 -26.41 17.01 -6.80
N ASP A 22 -25.56 17.15 -7.82
CA ASP A 22 -25.98 17.31 -9.21
C ASP A 22 -26.76 16.08 -9.71
N ASN A 23 -26.53 14.92 -9.11
CA ASN A 23 -27.27 13.67 -9.34
C ASN A 23 -28.44 13.45 -8.36
N GLY A 24 -28.95 14.50 -7.71
CA GLY A 24 -30.10 14.39 -6.80
C GLY A 24 -29.76 13.87 -5.40
N CYS A 25 -28.53 14.13 -4.94
CA CYS A 25 -27.98 13.69 -3.65
C CYS A 25 -27.83 12.18 -3.46
N ALA A 26 -27.99 11.38 -4.51
CA ALA A 26 -27.71 9.95 -4.52
C ALA A 26 -26.92 9.60 -5.77
N MET A 27 -26.04 8.61 -5.70
CA MET A 27 -25.29 8.12 -6.85
C MET A 27 -24.98 6.64 -6.68
N ASN A 28 -25.29 5.83 -7.69
CA ASN A 28 -24.86 4.43 -7.76
C ASN A 28 -23.53 4.28 -8.51
N GLY A 29 -22.96 3.07 -8.48
CA GLY A 29 -21.66 2.80 -9.11
C GLY A 29 -21.62 3.08 -10.62
N ASN A 30 -22.70 2.77 -11.35
CA ASN A 30 -22.74 3.02 -12.80
C ASN A 30 -22.77 4.52 -13.13
N GLU A 31 -23.49 5.30 -12.34
CA GLU A 31 -23.55 6.76 -12.47
C GLU A 31 -22.22 7.41 -12.12
N ALA A 32 -21.56 6.89 -11.08
CA ALA A 32 -20.22 7.32 -10.67
C ALA A 32 -19.19 7.07 -11.79
N ASP A 33 -19.17 5.85 -12.34
CA ASP A 33 -18.26 5.46 -13.44
C ASP A 33 -18.48 6.31 -14.70
N ALA A 34 -19.72 6.74 -14.95
CA ALA A 34 -20.05 7.59 -16.09
C ALA A 34 -19.69 9.08 -15.87
N THR A 35 -19.73 9.57 -14.64
CA THR A 35 -19.72 11.02 -14.34
C THR A 35 -18.39 11.50 -13.76
N LEU A 36 -17.86 10.79 -12.77
CA LEU A 36 -16.73 11.23 -11.96
C LEU A 36 -15.39 11.31 -12.74
N PRO A 37 -15.10 10.42 -13.71
CA PRO A 37 -13.88 10.53 -14.51
C PRO A 37 -13.78 11.85 -15.28
N ALA A 38 -14.90 12.42 -15.72
CA ALA A 38 -14.92 13.71 -16.42
C ALA A 38 -14.57 14.89 -15.50
N LEU A 39 -14.76 14.71 -14.17
CA LEU A 39 -14.33 15.64 -13.14
C LEU A 39 -12.88 15.39 -12.70
N GLY A 40 -12.22 14.42 -13.33
CA GLY A 40 -10.86 14.00 -13.01
C GLY A 40 -10.74 13.26 -11.68
N LEU A 41 -11.84 12.78 -11.08
CA LEU A 41 -11.82 11.93 -9.90
C LEU A 41 -11.52 10.48 -10.31
N THR A 42 -10.51 9.87 -9.69
CA THR A 42 -10.19 8.46 -9.88
C THR A 42 -11.04 7.58 -8.94
N PRO A 43 -11.21 6.28 -9.24
CA PRO A 43 -11.89 5.36 -8.34
C PRO A 43 -11.29 5.33 -6.92
N ASP A 44 -9.96 5.40 -6.81
CA ASP A 44 -9.25 5.39 -5.52
C ASP A 44 -9.60 6.64 -4.68
N GLU A 45 -9.62 7.83 -5.30
CA GLU A 45 -9.97 9.08 -4.62
C GLU A 45 -11.42 9.08 -4.15
N VAL A 46 -12.32 8.50 -4.95
CA VAL A 46 -13.73 8.32 -4.59
C VAL A 46 -13.85 7.38 -3.40
N GLN A 47 -13.11 6.26 -3.40
CA GLN A 47 -13.10 5.30 -2.31
C GLN A 47 -12.56 5.90 -1.00
N VAL A 48 -11.49 6.70 -1.05
CA VAL A 48 -10.97 7.38 0.13
C VAL A 48 -11.98 8.40 0.66
N SER A 49 -12.57 9.20 -0.22
CA SER A 49 -13.60 10.18 0.16
C SER A 49 -14.78 9.50 0.85
N ILE A 50 -15.28 8.37 0.31
CA ILE A 50 -16.36 7.60 0.93
C ILE A 50 -15.92 7.03 2.28
N SER A 51 -14.69 6.55 2.39
CA SER A 51 -14.15 5.97 3.63
C SER A 51 -14.01 6.99 4.76
N VAL A 52 -13.92 8.29 4.45
CA VAL A 52 -13.98 9.39 5.42
C VAL A 52 -15.41 9.85 5.71
N LEU A 53 -16.21 10.06 4.66
CA LEU A 53 -17.56 10.63 4.79
C LEU A 53 -18.57 9.65 5.38
N TYR A 54 -18.41 8.35 5.14
CA TYR A 54 -19.33 7.32 5.60
C TYR A 54 -19.32 7.14 7.14
N PRO A 55 -18.16 6.96 7.79
CA PRO A 55 -18.11 6.90 9.27
C PRO A 55 -18.55 8.21 9.93
N ALA A 56 -18.35 9.35 9.27
CA ALA A 56 -18.84 10.66 9.72
C ALA A 56 -20.36 10.81 9.59
N GLY A 57 -21.06 9.85 8.97
CA GLY A 57 -22.50 9.89 8.74
C GLY A 57 -22.91 10.94 7.71
N LEU A 58 -21.98 11.40 6.87
CA LEU A 58 -22.23 12.38 5.80
C LEU A 58 -22.63 11.70 4.49
N VAL A 59 -22.26 10.43 4.31
CA VAL A 59 -22.73 9.55 3.25
C VAL A 59 -23.31 8.29 3.88
N VAL A 60 -24.46 7.85 3.40
CA VAL A 60 -25.17 6.67 3.89
C VAL A 60 -25.64 5.80 2.72
N PRO A 61 -25.91 4.50 2.92
CA PRO A 61 -26.58 3.70 1.90
C PRO A 61 -27.95 4.32 1.61
N SER A 62 -28.33 4.40 0.34
CA SER A 62 -29.64 4.91 -0.04
C SER A 62 -30.75 3.98 0.45
N GLU A 63 -31.81 4.56 1.03
CA GLU A 63 -33.01 3.79 1.45
C GLU A 63 -33.86 3.34 0.25
N ASP A 64 -33.79 4.10 -0.85
CA ASP A 64 -34.58 3.87 -2.07
C ASP A 64 -33.90 2.92 -3.06
N ASP A 65 -32.56 2.86 -3.05
CA ASP A 65 -31.75 2.00 -3.91
C ASP A 65 -30.61 1.38 -3.09
N GLY A 66 -30.71 0.08 -2.79
CA GLY A 66 -29.72 -0.64 -2.00
C GLY A 66 -28.30 -0.71 -2.60
N ASN A 67 -28.13 -0.27 -3.85
CA ASN A 67 -26.84 -0.20 -4.55
C ASN A 67 -26.32 1.23 -4.74
N ALA A 68 -27.01 2.23 -4.19
CA ALA A 68 -26.61 3.64 -4.26
C ALA A 68 -26.13 4.16 -2.90
N LEU A 69 -25.26 5.17 -2.95
CA LEU A 69 -24.92 5.98 -1.78
C LEU A 69 -25.64 7.32 -1.86
N SER A 70 -26.13 7.80 -0.73
CA SER A 70 -26.83 9.07 -0.59
C SER A 70 -26.11 9.99 0.37
N LEU A 71 -26.10 11.29 0.07
CA LEU A 71 -25.67 12.31 1.01
C LEU A 71 -26.67 12.41 2.15
N ALA A 72 -26.18 12.52 3.39
CA ALA A 72 -27.02 12.85 4.53
C ALA A 72 -27.69 14.22 4.32
N PRO A 73 -28.90 14.46 4.84
CA PRO A 73 -29.64 15.70 4.60
C PRO A 73 -28.83 16.97 4.89
N GLN A 74 -28.08 16.99 5.99
CA GLN A 74 -27.22 18.10 6.38
C GLN A 74 -26.12 18.42 5.37
N LEU A 75 -25.68 17.45 4.57
CA LEU A 75 -24.70 17.65 3.52
C LEU A 75 -25.39 17.86 2.16
N CYS A 76 -26.50 17.20 1.88
CA CYS A 76 -27.27 17.41 0.65
C CYS A 76 -27.78 18.86 0.54
N ASP A 77 -28.38 19.39 1.62
CA ASP A 77 -29.03 20.71 1.65
C ASP A 77 -28.08 21.86 1.97
N ALA A 78 -26.84 21.57 2.37
CA ALA A 78 -25.84 22.57 2.71
C ALA A 78 -25.44 23.42 1.50
N ASP A 79 -25.19 24.71 1.74
CA ASP A 79 -24.47 25.53 0.76
C ASP A 79 -22.98 25.13 0.67
N GLU A 80 -22.24 25.78 -0.23
CA GLU A 80 -20.83 25.45 -0.49
C GLU A 80 -19.95 25.60 0.76
N GLU A 81 -20.12 26.69 1.52
CA GLU A 81 -19.34 26.97 2.72
C GLU A 81 -19.65 25.96 3.84
N GLN A 82 -20.94 25.67 4.06
CA GLN A 82 -21.37 24.67 5.02
C GLN A 82 -20.91 23.26 4.65
N SER A 83 -20.97 22.91 3.36
CA SER A 83 -20.46 21.64 2.85
C SER A 83 -18.99 21.46 3.15
N GLN A 84 -18.20 22.49 2.84
CA GLN A 84 -16.76 22.44 3.00
C GLN A 84 -16.38 22.33 4.48
N ALA A 85 -17.10 23.02 5.37
CA ALA A 85 -16.90 22.91 6.81
C ALA A 85 -17.19 21.50 7.34
N LEU A 86 -18.32 20.89 6.91
CA LEU A 86 -18.68 19.52 7.31
C LEU A 86 -17.67 18.49 6.82
N ILE A 87 -17.20 18.64 5.57
CA ILE A 87 -16.20 17.75 4.99
C ILE A 87 -14.86 17.93 5.72
N ALA A 88 -14.41 19.17 5.93
CA ALA A 88 -13.16 19.42 6.64
C ALA A 88 -13.18 18.84 8.06
N GLU A 89 -14.28 18.99 8.80
CA GLU A 89 -14.45 18.39 10.13
C GLU A 89 -14.36 16.85 10.07
N ALA A 90 -14.97 16.22 9.06
CA ALA A 90 -14.88 14.77 8.87
C ALA A 90 -13.44 14.31 8.59
N PHE A 91 -12.66 15.08 7.83
CA PHE A 91 -11.25 14.80 7.57
C PHE A 91 -10.36 15.03 8.80
N ASP A 92 -10.65 16.03 9.63
CA ASP A 92 -9.90 16.31 10.87
C ASP A 92 -10.02 15.17 11.89
N VAL A 93 -11.17 14.47 11.91
CA VAL A 93 -11.43 13.35 12.84
C VAL A 93 -11.37 11.99 12.14
N ALA A 94 -11.02 11.96 10.85
CA ALA A 94 -10.94 10.72 10.10
C ALA A 94 -9.95 9.79 10.79
N PRO A 95 -10.33 8.52 11.06
CA PRO A 95 -9.36 7.56 11.53
C PRO A 95 -8.26 7.45 10.47
N THR A 96 -7.00 7.40 10.90
CA THR A 96 -5.91 7.03 10.01
C THR A 96 -6.27 5.67 9.42
N ILE A 97 -6.54 5.62 8.12
CA ILE A 97 -6.84 4.36 7.45
C ILE A 97 -5.56 3.56 7.49
N GLU A 98 -5.53 2.50 8.31
CA GLU A 98 -4.43 1.55 8.25
C GLU A 98 -4.38 0.99 6.82
N PRO A 99 -3.20 0.93 6.20
CA PRO A 99 -3.05 0.27 4.91
C PRO A 99 -3.68 -1.11 4.99
N TRP A 100 -4.58 -1.42 4.05
CA TRP A 100 -5.20 -2.74 4.00
C TRP A 100 -4.10 -3.79 3.91
N ALA A 101 -4.15 -4.75 4.84
CA ALA A 101 -3.30 -5.92 4.85
C ALA A 101 -4.20 -7.16 4.79
N PRO A 102 -4.00 -8.07 3.82
CA PRO A 102 -4.87 -9.23 3.67
C PRO A 102 -4.72 -10.19 4.85
N ASP A 103 -5.82 -10.54 5.52
CA ASP A 103 -5.84 -11.57 6.56
C ASP A 103 -6.20 -12.93 5.95
N VAL A 104 -5.29 -13.45 5.14
CA VAL A 104 -5.44 -14.74 4.47
C VAL A 104 -4.12 -15.49 4.39
N THR A 105 -4.16 -16.79 4.69
CA THR A 105 -3.00 -17.67 4.56
C THR A 105 -2.87 -18.25 3.15
N PRO A 106 -1.67 -18.71 2.74
CA PRO A 106 -1.49 -19.45 1.49
C PRO A 106 -2.45 -20.62 1.35
N ALA A 107 -2.66 -21.39 2.42
CA ALA A 107 -3.59 -22.53 2.41
C ALA A 107 -5.04 -22.11 2.16
N GLN A 108 -5.50 -21.00 2.77
CA GLN A 108 -6.84 -20.47 2.53
C GLN A 108 -7.01 -19.96 1.09
N GLY A 109 -6.07 -19.17 0.56
CA GLY A 109 -6.17 -18.73 -0.83
C GLY A 109 -6.03 -19.89 -1.83
N GLY A 110 -5.20 -20.90 -1.52
CA GLY A 110 -5.14 -22.14 -2.29
C GLY A 110 -6.47 -22.90 -2.30
N ALA A 111 -7.17 -22.97 -1.17
CA ALA A 111 -8.50 -23.57 -1.09
C ALA A 111 -9.54 -22.84 -1.96
N LEU A 112 -9.47 -21.51 -2.07
CA LEU A 112 -10.30 -20.74 -2.99
C LEU A 112 -10.00 -21.09 -4.47
N ILE A 113 -8.72 -21.21 -4.84
CA ILE A 113 -8.32 -21.63 -6.20
C ILE A 113 -8.85 -23.04 -6.49
N GLY A 114 -8.70 -23.98 -5.55
CA GLY A 114 -9.27 -25.32 -5.66
C GLY A 114 -10.79 -25.30 -5.84
N ALA A 115 -11.51 -24.51 -5.06
CA ALA A 115 -12.96 -24.37 -5.17
C ALA A 115 -13.41 -23.82 -6.53
N LEU A 116 -12.67 -22.84 -7.08
CA LEU A 116 -12.91 -22.34 -8.43
C LEU A 116 -12.69 -23.45 -9.47
N ARG A 117 -11.60 -24.22 -9.35
CA ARG A 117 -11.29 -25.34 -10.27
C ARG A 117 -12.36 -26.43 -10.24
N ASP A 118 -12.86 -26.77 -9.06
CA ASP A 118 -13.94 -27.75 -8.87
C ASP A 118 -15.28 -27.29 -9.46
N ASN A 119 -15.45 -26.00 -9.75
CA ASN A 119 -16.64 -25.40 -10.33
C ASN A 119 -16.39 -24.90 -11.77
N ASP A 120 -15.68 -25.68 -12.59
CA ASP A 120 -15.37 -25.34 -13.99
C ASP A 120 -14.60 -24.00 -14.12
N CYS A 121 -13.66 -23.78 -13.20
CA CYS A 121 -12.81 -22.60 -13.11
C CYS A 121 -13.57 -21.28 -12.93
N ALA A 122 -14.80 -21.36 -12.40
CA ALA A 122 -15.62 -20.19 -12.12
C ALA A 122 -16.49 -20.39 -10.87
N LEU A 123 -16.77 -19.31 -10.15
CA LEU A 123 -17.57 -19.36 -8.93
C LEU A 123 -18.51 -18.15 -8.90
N THR A 124 -19.81 -18.43 -8.84
CA THR A 124 -20.81 -17.38 -8.56
C THR A 124 -20.84 -17.03 -7.09
N GLU A 125 -21.38 -15.87 -6.74
CA GLU A 125 -21.56 -15.45 -5.34
C GLU A 125 -22.37 -16.47 -4.53
N THR A 126 -23.41 -17.06 -5.14
CA THR A 126 -24.24 -18.09 -4.48
C THR A 126 -23.44 -19.36 -4.20
N GLN A 127 -22.62 -19.81 -5.15
CA GLN A 127 -21.76 -20.98 -4.95
C GLN A 127 -20.67 -20.68 -3.90
N ALA A 128 -20.07 -19.49 -3.95
CA ALA A 128 -19.07 -19.06 -2.98
C ALA A 128 -19.61 -19.04 -1.55
N GLY A 129 -20.82 -18.51 -1.36
CA GLY A 129 -21.49 -18.47 -0.06
C GLY A 129 -21.81 -19.85 0.53
N GLN A 130 -21.84 -20.91 -0.29
CA GLN A 130 -22.05 -22.29 0.14
C GLN A 130 -20.73 -23.03 0.35
N ALA A 131 -19.79 -22.91 -0.59
CA ALA A 131 -18.58 -23.73 -0.62
C ALA A 131 -17.47 -23.19 0.30
N LEU A 132 -17.23 -21.88 0.31
CA LEU A 132 -16.06 -21.29 0.98
C LEU A 132 -16.09 -21.43 2.52
N PRO A 133 -17.24 -21.29 3.21
CA PRO A 133 -17.28 -21.48 4.65
C PRO A 133 -16.83 -22.87 5.10
N GLU A 134 -17.13 -23.92 4.33
CA GLU A 134 -16.69 -25.30 4.63
C GLU A 134 -15.18 -25.48 4.48
N LEU A 135 -14.53 -24.61 3.69
CA LEU A 135 -13.09 -24.58 3.48
C LEU A 135 -12.35 -23.66 4.49
N GLY A 136 -13.06 -23.15 5.50
CA GLY A 136 -12.48 -22.23 6.49
C GLY A 136 -12.27 -20.80 5.98
N LEU A 137 -12.88 -20.45 4.85
CA LEU A 137 -12.92 -19.11 4.28
C LEU A 137 -14.24 -18.43 4.68
N GLY A 138 -14.19 -17.67 5.77
CA GLY A 138 -15.26 -16.74 6.12
C GLY A 138 -15.31 -15.54 5.15
N MET A 139 -16.37 -14.73 5.21
CA MET A 139 -16.57 -13.60 4.27
C MET A 139 -15.35 -12.66 4.18
N ALA A 140 -14.72 -12.32 5.31
CA ALA A 140 -13.54 -11.45 5.33
C ALA A 140 -12.35 -12.10 4.62
N ALA A 141 -11.99 -13.33 4.98
CA ALA A 141 -10.89 -14.07 4.37
C ALA A 141 -11.14 -14.33 2.87
N SER A 142 -12.39 -14.60 2.46
CA SER A 142 -12.75 -14.72 1.05
C SER A 142 -12.54 -13.42 0.29
N ARG A 143 -12.96 -12.28 0.86
CA ARG A 143 -12.75 -10.96 0.25
C ARG A 143 -11.27 -10.67 0.07
N ASP A 144 -10.47 -10.90 1.10
CA ASP A 144 -9.04 -10.64 1.06
C ASP A 144 -8.33 -11.59 0.08
N ALA A 145 -8.71 -12.87 0.05
CA ALA A 145 -8.19 -13.83 -0.94
C ALA A 145 -8.50 -13.39 -2.38
N VAL A 146 -9.74 -12.98 -2.67
CA VAL A 146 -10.14 -12.50 -4.00
C VAL A 146 -9.38 -11.24 -4.37
N ALA A 147 -9.21 -10.29 -3.46
CA ALA A 147 -8.43 -9.08 -3.69
C ALA A 147 -6.98 -9.41 -4.08
N VAL A 148 -6.32 -10.29 -3.31
CA VAL A 148 -4.94 -10.74 -3.58
C VAL A 148 -4.81 -11.38 -4.96
N LEU A 149 -5.72 -12.30 -5.28
CA LEU A 149 -5.66 -13.03 -6.54
C LEU A 149 -6.03 -12.16 -7.75
N THR A 150 -6.89 -11.16 -7.57
CA THR A 150 -7.27 -10.21 -8.63
C THR A 150 -6.08 -9.32 -8.97
N GLU A 151 -5.41 -8.78 -7.95
CA GLU A 151 -4.21 -7.93 -8.15
C GLU A 151 -3.07 -8.71 -8.81
N ALA A 152 -2.92 -9.99 -8.46
CA ALA A 152 -1.95 -10.87 -9.10
C ALA A 152 -2.35 -11.34 -10.52
N GLY A 153 -3.53 -10.96 -11.01
CA GLY A 153 -4.06 -11.38 -12.32
C GLY A 153 -4.38 -12.87 -12.41
N ILE A 154 -4.59 -13.55 -11.27
CA ILE A 154 -4.90 -14.98 -11.18
C ILE A 154 -6.40 -15.24 -11.34
N VAL A 155 -7.23 -14.30 -10.87
CA VAL A 155 -8.67 -14.32 -11.06
C VAL A 155 -9.15 -13.01 -11.67
N GLY A 156 -10.28 -13.08 -12.38
CA GLY A 156 -10.99 -11.92 -12.89
C GLY A 156 -12.48 -12.04 -12.62
N LEU A 157 -13.14 -10.89 -12.45
CA LEU A 157 -14.59 -10.79 -12.48
C LEU A 157 -15.05 -10.57 -13.92
N ASN A 158 -16.19 -11.13 -14.28
CA ASN A 158 -16.86 -10.78 -15.54
C ASN A 158 -17.45 -9.36 -15.47
N ASP A 159 -17.95 -8.86 -16.61
CA ASP A 159 -18.42 -7.47 -16.75
C ASP A 159 -19.52 -7.08 -15.75
N ASP A 160 -20.41 -8.00 -15.39
CA ASP A 160 -21.49 -7.77 -14.41
C ASP A 160 -21.08 -8.10 -12.96
N ARG A 161 -19.82 -8.49 -12.73
CA ARG A 161 -19.22 -8.85 -11.45
C ARG A 161 -19.94 -9.99 -10.71
N SER A 162 -20.78 -10.77 -11.38
CA SER A 162 -21.52 -11.89 -10.77
C SER A 162 -20.75 -13.22 -10.77
N LEU A 163 -19.67 -13.30 -11.54
CA LEU A 163 -18.87 -14.50 -11.72
C LEU A 163 -17.38 -14.21 -11.57
N LEU A 164 -16.76 -14.85 -10.57
CA LEU A 164 -15.32 -14.90 -10.43
C LEU A 164 -14.76 -16.06 -11.27
N ARG A 165 -13.74 -15.81 -12.08
CA ARG A 165 -13.13 -16.80 -12.99
C ARG A 165 -11.63 -16.86 -12.78
N LEU A 166 -11.08 -18.08 -12.75
CA LEU A 166 -9.64 -18.32 -12.79
C LEU A 166 -9.07 -18.02 -14.19
N ASP A 167 -7.84 -17.51 -14.23
CA ASP A 167 -7.04 -17.48 -15.44
C ASP A 167 -6.88 -18.89 -16.04
N ASP A 168 -6.90 -18.98 -17.37
CA ASP A 168 -6.88 -20.25 -18.10
C ASP A 168 -5.62 -21.09 -17.79
N ALA A 169 -4.47 -20.44 -17.56
CA ALA A 169 -3.23 -21.15 -17.25
C ALA A 169 -3.26 -21.75 -15.84
N ILE A 170 -3.84 -21.03 -14.88
CA ILE A 170 -3.99 -21.50 -13.49
C ILE A 170 -5.10 -22.55 -13.38
N CYS A 171 -6.18 -22.37 -14.13
CA CYS A 171 -7.27 -23.34 -14.27
C CYS A 171 -6.75 -24.70 -14.77
N ALA A 172 -5.84 -24.69 -15.75
CA ALA A 172 -5.23 -25.89 -16.31
C ALA A 172 -4.03 -26.45 -15.50
N ALA A 173 -3.58 -25.74 -14.47
CA ALA A 173 -2.46 -26.16 -13.63
C ALA A 173 -2.86 -27.23 -12.60
N ASP A 174 -1.86 -27.90 -12.03
CA ASP A 174 -2.04 -28.94 -11.02
C ASP A 174 -2.48 -28.34 -9.67
N ALA A 175 -3.47 -28.96 -9.02
CA ALA A 175 -4.03 -28.48 -7.76
C ALA A 175 -3.02 -28.50 -6.59
N GLU A 176 -1.95 -29.30 -6.70
CA GLU A 176 -0.87 -29.33 -5.71
C GLU A 176 -0.09 -28.00 -5.64
N ASP A 177 -0.18 -27.17 -6.68
CA ASP A 177 0.52 -25.87 -6.75
C ASP A 177 -0.28 -24.70 -6.18
N ASP A 178 -1.56 -24.87 -5.85
CA ASP A 178 -2.46 -23.77 -5.49
C ASP A 178 -1.98 -22.93 -4.30
N GLU A 179 -1.48 -23.59 -3.25
CA GLU A 179 -0.92 -22.91 -2.08
C GLU A 179 0.34 -22.10 -2.46
N SER A 180 1.17 -22.64 -3.35
CA SER A 180 2.36 -21.94 -3.85
C SER A 180 2.02 -20.76 -4.75
N VAL A 181 0.94 -20.86 -5.53
CA VAL A 181 0.39 -19.75 -6.32
C VAL A 181 -0.04 -18.61 -5.39
N MET A 182 -0.81 -18.92 -4.34
CA MET A 182 -1.22 -17.92 -3.35
C MET A 182 -0.03 -17.30 -2.61
N ALA A 183 0.95 -18.11 -2.19
CA ALA A 183 2.14 -17.61 -1.52
C ALA A 183 2.93 -16.61 -2.38
N ARG A 184 3.02 -16.84 -3.70
CA ARG A 184 3.65 -15.89 -4.64
C ARG A 184 2.83 -14.62 -4.81
N ALA A 185 1.49 -14.72 -4.86
CA ALA A 185 0.62 -13.55 -4.95
C ALA A 185 0.76 -12.63 -3.72
N LEU A 186 0.76 -13.22 -2.52
CA LEU A 186 0.98 -12.49 -1.27
C LEU A 186 2.37 -11.84 -1.23
N ALA A 187 3.43 -12.57 -1.61
CA ALA A 187 4.78 -12.01 -1.68
C ALA A 187 4.91 -10.89 -2.73
N GLY A 188 4.09 -10.94 -3.79
CA GLY A 188 3.99 -9.86 -4.78
C GLY A 188 3.38 -8.60 -4.19
N LEU A 189 2.28 -8.71 -3.42
CA LEU A 189 1.65 -7.58 -2.75
C LEU A 189 2.57 -6.89 -1.75
N ASP A 190 3.40 -7.64 -1.01
CA ASP A 190 4.38 -7.07 -0.08
C ASP A 190 5.41 -6.13 -0.76
N LEU A 191 5.54 -6.19 -2.09
CA LEU A 191 6.39 -5.27 -2.86
C LEU A 191 5.67 -3.98 -3.26
N PHE A 192 4.33 -3.96 -3.22
CA PHE A 192 3.49 -2.84 -3.67
C PHE A 192 2.75 -2.13 -2.54
N LEU A 193 2.46 -2.82 -1.44
CA LEU A 193 1.87 -2.19 -0.27
C LEU A 193 2.96 -1.42 0.49
N PRO A 194 2.70 -0.16 0.90
CA PRO A 194 3.55 0.47 1.91
C PRO A 194 3.55 -0.46 3.12
N ARG A 195 4.74 -0.97 3.49
CA ARG A 195 4.87 -1.76 4.73
C ARG A 195 4.27 -0.92 5.85
N PRO A 196 3.50 -1.51 6.76
CA PRO A 196 2.99 -0.76 7.88
C PRO A 196 4.19 -0.09 8.56
N ALA A 197 4.06 1.21 8.85
CA ALA A 197 5.05 2.03 9.56
C ALA A 197 5.42 1.47 10.97
N SER A 198 4.90 0.30 11.33
CA SER A 198 5.10 -0.43 12.57
C SER A 198 6.35 -1.31 12.59
N ALA A 199 7.06 -1.51 11.48
CA ALA A 199 8.42 -2.03 11.58
C ALA A 199 9.25 -0.95 12.28
N ALA A 200 9.47 -1.07 13.58
CA ALA A 200 10.28 -0.10 14.30
C ALA A 200 11.62 0.07 13.56
N PRO A 201 12.13 1.30 13.37
CA PRO A 201 13.35 1.52 12.59
C PRO A 201 14.57 0.72 13.07
N LEU A 202 14.58 0.31 14.34
CA LEU A 202 15.65 -0.50 14.93
C LEU A 202 15.73 -1.93 14.32
N PRO A 203 14.68 -2.78 14.36
CA PRO A 203 14.67 -4.05 13.64
C PRO A 203 15.09 -3.96 12.17
N LEU A 204 14.70 -2.88 11.47
CA LEU A 204 15.13 -2.66 10.09
C LEU A 204 16.64 -2.51 10.01
N ILE A 205 17.23 -1.57 10.76
CA ILE A 205 18.67 -1.31 10.73
C ILE A 205 19.46 -2.54 11.18
N GLN A 206 18.96 -3.29 12.16
CA GLN A 206 19.56 -4.56 12.57
C GLN A 206 19.53 -5.60 11.45
N GLY A 207 18.44 -5.64 10.67
CA GLY A 207 18.29 -6.53 9.51
C GLY A 207 19.15 -6.10 8.32
N LEU A 208 19.31 -4.79 8.09
CA LEU A 208 20.24 -4.23 7.11
C LEU A 208 21.68 -4.65 7.43
N GLY A 209 22.01 -4.61 8.73
CA GLY A 209 23.30 -5.04 9.26
C GLY A 209 24.46 -4.26 8.64
N ARG A 210 25.67 -4.82 8.77
CA ARG A 210 26.89 -4.16 8.27
C ARG A 210 26.93 -4.08 6.75
N ASP A 211 26.55 -5.17 6.06
CA ASP A 211 26.67 -5.26 4.60
C ASP A 211 25.73 -4.27 3.91
N GLY A 212 24.49 -4.13 4.40
CA GLY A 212 23.55 -3.16 3.85
C GLY A 212 23.95 -1.71 4.16
N VAL A 213 24.51 -1.42 5.35
CA VAL A 213 25.08 -0.10 5.65
C VAL A 213 26.29 0.20 4.76
N SER A 214 27.14 -0.79 4.51
CA SER A 214 28.27 -0.65 3.58
C SER A 214 27.82 -0.31 2.16
N ALA A 215 26.77 -0.99 1.66
CA ALA A 215 26.19 -0.71 0.36
C ALA A 215 25.61 0.73 0.26
N LEU A 216 24.99 1.23 1.33
CA LEU A 216 24.49 2.62 1.36
C LEU A 216 25.65 3.63 1.43
N ILE A 217 26.72 3.35 2.16
CA ILE A 217 27.92 4.20 2.14
C ILE A 217 28.57 4.18 0.74
N ALA A 218 28.59 3.04 0.05
CA ALA A 218 29.07 2.96 -1.32
C ALA A 218 28.21 3.81 -2.26
N LEU A 219 26.89 3.74 -2.15
CA LEU A 219 25.98 4.63 -2.88
C LEU A 219 26.29 6.11 -2.61
N ASN A 220 26.52 6.50 -1.36
CA ASN A 220 26.92 7.87 -1.02
C ASN A 220 28.24 8.26 -1.72
N ALA A 221 29.23 7.37 -1.72
CA ALA A 221 30.50 7.59 -2.38
C ALA A 221 30.31 7.79 -3.89
N GLU A 222 29.53 6.93 -4.57
CA GLU A 222 29.23 7.06 -6.01
C GLU A 222 28.62 8.43 -6.33
N LEU A 223 27.66 8.89 -5.51
CA LEU A 223 27.00 10.18 -5.67
C LEU A 223 27.95 11.38 -5.46
N ASN A 224 29.06 11.19 -4.74
CA ASN A 224 30.02 12.23 -4.38
C ASN A 224 31.40 12.07 -5.08
N GLY A 225 31.44 11.37 -6.21
CA GLY A 225 32.67 11.22 -7.01
C GLY A 225 33.54 10.04 -6.59
N CYS A 226 32.92 8.95 -6.15
CA CYS A 226 33.50 7.66 -5.80
C CYS A 226 34.45 7.63 -4.60
N ALA A 227 34.45 8.68 -3.77
CA ALA A 227 35.30 8.75 -2.59
C ALA A 227 34.57 9.33 -1.38
N VAL A 228 34.97 8.86 -0.20
CA VAL A 228 34.53 9.36 1.10
C VAL A 228 35.75 9.87 1.85
N THR A 229 35.73 11.13 2.26
CA THR A 229 36.79 11.71 3.11
C THR A 229 36.44 11.53 4.58
N LEU A 230 37.31 10.86 5.33
CA LEU A 230 37.17 10.56 6.74
C LEU A 230 37.65 11.76 7.58
N ALA A 231 36.78 12.75 7.80
CA ALA A 231 37.05 13.92 8.63
C ALA A 231 36.73 13.69 10.12
N GLY A 232 36.74 12.43 10.58
CA GLY A 232 36.37 12.04 11.94
C GLY A 232 34.84 12.03 12.16
N ALA A 233 34.41 12.40 13.36
CA ALA A 233 33.03 12.25 13.82
C ALA A 233 31.98 13.00 12.96
N GLU A 234 32.39 14.05 12.24
CA GLU A 234 31.49 14.78 11.33
C GLU A 234 31.11 13.94 10.11
N THR A 235 32.08 13.23 9.51
CA THR A 235 31.80 12.29 8.40
C THR A 235 30.92 11.14 8.86
N GLU A 236 31.18 10.60 10.05
CA GLU A 236 30.36 9.52 10.63
C GLU A 236 28.90 9.96 10.81
N ALA A 237 28.67 11.14 11.39
CA ALA A 237 27.33 11.68 11.57
C ALA A 237 26.62 11.92 10.22
N MET A 238 27.31 12.53 9.26
CA MET A 238 26.77 12.77 7.92
C MET A 238 26.37 11.48 7.21
N LEU A 239 27.20 10.43 7.29
CA LEU A 239 26.89 9.14 6.68
C LEU A 239 25.77 8.41 7.42
N ALA A 240 25.70 8.52 8.75
CA ALA A 240 24.59 7.97 9.53
C ALA A 240 23.27 8.64 9.16
N ASP A 241 23.24 9.98 9.01
CA ASP A 241 22.06 10.70 8.54
C ASP A 241 21.69 10.30 7.11
N PHE A 242 22.67 10.15 6.20
CA PHE A 242 22.41 9.65 4.85
C PHE A 242 21.78 8.24 4.86
N VAL A 243 22.32 7.31 5.67
CA VAL A 243 21.77 5.96 5.81
C VAL A 243 20.33 6.00 6.35
N ILE A 244 20.08 6.84 7.35
CA ILE A 244 18.74 7.07 7.90
C ILE A 244 17.79 7.60 6.83
N ASP A 245 18.20 8.61 6.07
CA ASP A 245 17.38 9.22 5.03
C ASP A 245 17.05 8.24 3.90
N GLN A 246 18.03 7.44 3.46
CA GLN A 246 17.79 6.40 2.46
C GLN A 246 16.87 5.31 3.00
N ALA A 247 17.10 4.82 4.21
CA ALA A 247 16.24 3.83 4.84
C ALA A 247 14.82 4.38 5.05
N ALA A 248 14.68 5.65 5.43
CA ALA A 248 13.40 6.31 5.59
C ALA A 248 12.66 6.43 4.25
N MET A 249 13.37 6.79 3.18
CA MET A 249 12.82 6.86 1.83
C MET A 249 12.35 5.50 1.31
N PHE A 250 13.14 4.42 1.52
CA PHE A 250 12.79 3.08 1.04
C PHE A 250 11.70 2.38 1.87
N HIS A 251 11.53 2.78 3.13
CA HIS A 251 10.61 2.14 4.08
C HIS A 251 9.51 3.06 4.59
N ASP A 252 9.35 4.23 3.95
CA ASP A 252 8.34 5.24 4.26
C ASP A 252 8.30 5.63 5.76
N PHE A 253 9.47 5.77 6.37
CA PHE A 253 9.54 6.27 7.74
C PHE A 253 9.43 7.78 7.79
N GLY A 254 8.71 8.26 8.81
CA GLY A 254 8.70 9.67 9.15
C GLY A 254 10.09 10.22 9.48
N PRO A 255 10.26 11.55 9.50
CA PRO A 255 11.55 12.21 9.75
C PRO A 255 12.11 11.95 11.17
N GLU A 256 11.26 11.48 12.09
CA GLU A 256 11.62 11.25 13.49
C GLU A 256 12.02 9.79 13.72
N TRP A 257 13.32 9.53 13.70
CA TRP A 257 13.88 8.22 14.08
C TRP A 257 14.16 8.13 15.58
N PRO A 258 13.71 7.05 16.27
CA PRO A 258 14.00 6.83 17.69
C PRO A 258 15.50 6.75 18.00
N GLU A 259 15.92 7.25 19.18
CA GLU A 259 17.32 7.24 19.63
C GLU A 259 18.01 5.87 19.49
N PRO A 260 17.38 4.72 19.85
CA PRO A 260 18.02 3.42 19.68
C PRO A 260 18.37 3.06 18.23
N ALA A 261 17.52 3.45 17.27
CA ALA A 261 17.77 3.19 15.85
C ALA A 261 18.88 4.10 15.29
N ARG A 262 18.89 5.37 15.72
CA ARG A 262 19.98 6.31 15.38
C ARG A 262 21.33 5.82 15.94
N ALA A 263 21.34 5.39 17.20
CA ALA A 263 22.54 4.86 17.84
C ALA A 263 23.06 3.58 17.16
N GLU A 264 22.16 2.66 16.79
CA GLU A 264 22.55 1.46 16.05
C GLU A 264 23.08 1.77 14.65
N THR A 265 22.47 2.72 13.95
CA THR A 265 22.95 3.18 12.64
C THR A 265 24.35 3.77 12.74
N ALA A 266 24.57 4.69 13.70
CA ALA A 266 25.89 5.27 13.95
C ALA A 266 26.94 4.19 14.28
N ARG A 267 26.57 3.19 15.09
CA ARG A 267 27.44 2.05 15.42
C ARG A 267 27.83 1.24 14.19
N LEU A 268 26.88 0.96 13.29
CA LEU A 268 27.14 0.22 12.06
C LEU A 268 28.00 1.03 11.09
N VAL A 269 27.71 2.34 10.92
CA VAL A 269 28.52 3.24 10.08
C VAL A 269 29.97 3.29 10.58
N ALA A 270 30.20 3.52 11.87
CA ALA A 270 31.54 3.50 12.45
C ALA A 270 32.26 2.16 12.18
N GLY A 271 31.54 1.04 12.35
CA GLY A 271 32.08 -0.28 12.05
C GLY A 271 32.45 -0.51 10.58
N VAL A 272 31.73 0.12 9.63
CA VAL A 272 32.12 0.10 8.21
C VAL A 272 33.31 1.03 7.96
N LEU A 273 33.38 2.22 8.57
CA LEU A 273 34.52 3.12 8.34
C LEU A 273 35.83 2.58 8.93
N ASP A 274 35.76 1.82 10.04
CA ASP A 274 36.91 1.16 10.64
C ASP A 274 37.42 -0.02 9.80
N ASP A 275 36.50 -0.81 9.25
CA ASP A 275 36.78 -1.93 8.36
C ASP A 275 35.80 -1.87 7.16
N PRO A 276 36.17 -1.22 6.06
CA PRO A 276 35.25 -0.96 4.96
C PRO A 276 35.03 -2.16 4.03
N GLY A 277 35.77 -3.25 4.26
CA GLY A 277 35.63 -4.45 3.44
C GLY A 277 36.22 -4.29 2.03
N PRO A 278 35.88 -5.20 1.10
CA PRO A 278 36.53 -5.31 -0.20
C PRO A 278 36.09 -4.27 -1.23
N ASP A 279 34.97 -3.59 -1.00
CA ASP A 279 34.40 -2.61 -1.95
C ASP A 279 35.13 -1.26 -1.91
N PHE A 280 36.00 -1.04 -0.90
CA PHE A 280 36.74 0.20 -0.73
C PHE A 280 38.25 -0.03 -0.60
N ASP A 281 39.02 0.79 -1.31
CA ASP A 281 40.43 1.00 -1.05
C ASP A 281 40.63 2.17 -0.08
N ARG A 282 41.37 1.94 1.01
CA ARG A 282 41.71 2.98 1.99
C ARG A 282 43.09 3.56 1.73
N SER A 283 43.16 4.87 1.56
CA SER A 283 44.41 5.63 1.46
C SER A 283 44.37 6.82 2.42
N GLY A 284 45.03 6.68 3.58
CA GLY A 284 44.96 7.66 4.66
C GLY A 284 43.53 7.88 5.16
N ASP A 285 43.05 9.11 5.03
CA ASP A 285 41.72 9.55 5.44
C ASP A 285 40.72 9.53 4.27
N THR A 286 40.95 8.69 3.26
CA THR A 286 40.04 8.56 2.11
C THR A 286 39.73 7.11 1.83
N LEU A 287 38.44 6.80 1.70
CA LEU A 287 37.93 5.55 1.15
C LEU A 287 37.52 5.78 -0.29
N THR A 288 38.01 4.97 -1.22
CA THR A 288 37.67 5.04 -2.65
C THR A 288 37.03 3.73 -3.08
N LEU A 289 35.94 3.78 -3.84
CA LEU A 289 35.32 2.55 -4.35
C LEU A 289 36.23 1.82 -5.33
N THR A 290 36.40 0.51 -5.14
CA THR A 290 37.32 -0.31 -5.95
C THR A 290 36.84 -0.51 -7.39
N HIS A 291 35.53 -0.44 -7.63
CA HIS A 291 34.93 -0.55 -8.96
C HIS A 291 34.77 0.78 -9.69
N CYS A 292 35.00 1.91 -9.02
CA CYS A 292 34.98 3.21 -9.67
C CYS A 292 36.34 3.52 -10.28
N THR A 293 36.35 3.85 -11.57
CA THR A 293 37.48 4.54 -12.18
C THR A 293 37.14 6.04 -12.24
N PRO A 294 37.95 6.93 -11.66
CA PRO A 294 37.69 8.37 -11.71
C PRO A 294 37.69 8.95 -13.13
#